data_AF-A0A6J4T066-F1
#
_entry.id   AF-A0A6J4T066-F1
#
_cell.length_a   1.000
_cell.length_b   1.000
_cell.length_c   1.000
_cell.angle_alpha   90.00
_cell.angle_beta   90.00
_cell.angle_gamma   90.00
#
_symmetry.space_group_name_H-M   'P 1'
#
loop_
_entity.id
_entity.type
_entity.pdbx_description
1 polymer ?
#
loop_
_entity_poly.entity_id
_entity_poly.type
_entity_poly.pdbx_seq_one_letter_code
_entity_poly.pdbx_strand_id
1 'polypeptide(L)'
;MLTRFLHRTFGMDPEARTLPGPQPPDRGPFRRDFWKSPLRGPWLSSILSSALLPLIIICALTGFLSHVAYETEFPGNSVTGGDALLGPVYSILDWPAGFAWLYAINQGLHVTSGLAAIPILFAKLWAVIPKLWERPALRSLAHAVERISLALLVGASLFVFATGVLNIQYYYLFGFGFVPAHYYASFIFIAALVFHIATKAPDLVRAFRDRGVVAPLRDDIEHTEPEPSHLSESAPTAPRPATISRRGFVGAVAAGSVGLGLIGAGQSIGGAFRPLGLLAPRGQTYGPGPNDFQVNKTAMGAGITPADTGAAWRLEIQGARTVELSRDDLLRMPMSTQSLPISCVEGWSTTQTWTGVPLRDLGRLAGVDDPSELFVKSIQDAVLGQATLNTAQTTDPRSLLALQVNGADLSPNHGYPARVIVPALPGVHNTKWVKRLVFRAA
;
A
#
# COMPACT_ATOMS: atom_id res chain seq x y z
N MET A 1 50.90 22.83 7.89
CA MET A 1 51.38 21.88 6.86
C MET A 1 50.31 21.54 5.82
N LEU A 2 49.06 21.27 6.20
CA LEU A 2 47.95 20.98 5.28
C LEU A 2 47.66 22.11 4.26
N THR A 3 47.80 23.37 4.69
CA THR A 3 47.54 24.57 3.87
C THR A 3 48.54 24.75 2.72
N ARG A 4 49.81 24.32 2.88
CA ARG A 4 50.83 24.37 1.82
C ARG A 4 50.70 23.21 0.81
N PHE A 5 50.12 22.09 1.23
CA PHE A 5 49.87 20.94 0.36
C PHE A 5 48.72 21.21 -0.63
N LEU A 6 47.63 21.84 -0.18
CA LEU A 6 46.50 22.18 -1.03
C LEU A 6 46.84 23.25 -2.09
N HIS A 7 47.72 24.20 -1.75
CA HIS A 7 48.13 25.27 -2.65
C HIS A 7 49.00 24.78 -3.82
N ARG A 8 49.88 23.78 -3.60
CA ARG A 8 50.76 23.24 -4.66
C ARG A 8 50.05 22.26 -5.59
N THR A 9 49.03 21.55 -5.11
CA THR A 9 48.39 20.47 -5.87
C THR A 9 47.17 20.94 -6.67
N PHE A 10 46.46 21.99 -6.21
CA PHE A 10 45.17 22.38 -6.80
C PHE A 10 45.03 23.85 -7.21
N GLY A 11 46.08 24.67 -7.08
CA GLY A 11 46.08 26.05 -7.60
C GLY A 11 44.93 26.94 -7.08
N MET A 12 44.46 26.71 -5.85
CA MET A 12 43.40 27.52 -5.24
C MET A 12 43.98 28.73 -4.50
N ASP A 13 43.72 29.91 -5.06
CA ASP A 13 43.96 31.22 -4.48
C ASP A 13 42.91 31.54 -3.40
N PRO A 14 43.28 31.85 -2.14
CA PRO A 14 42.33 32.16 -1.07
C PRO A 14 41.56 33.49 -1.29
N GLU A 15 41.95 34.31 -2.27
CA GLU A 15 41.20 35.50 -2.70
C GLU A 15 40.35 35.28 -3.96
N ALA A 16 40.04 34.02 -4.32
CA ALA A 16 39.10 33.72 -5.40
C ALA A 16 37.72 34.32 -5.07
N ARG A 17 37.47 35.51 -5.64
CA ARG A 17 36.18 36.19 -5.71
C ARG A 17 35.09 35.15 -5.92
N THR A 18 34.09 35.14 -5.05
CA THR A 18 32.84 34.44 -5.26
C THR A 18 32.33 34.82 -6.65
N LEU A 19 32.49 33.90 -7.61
CA LEU A 19 31.92 34.07 -8.94
C LEU A 19 30.42 34.33 -8.72
N PRO A 20 29.87 35.46 -9.19
CA PRO A 20 28.44 35.67 -9.10
C PRO A 20 27.79 34.50 -9.83
N GLY A 21 27.05 33.68 -9.08
CA GLY A 21 26.32 32.57 -9.67
C GLY A 21 25.44 33.07 -10.81
N PRO A 22 25.16 32.23 -11.82
CA PRO A 22 24.39 32.64 -12.99
C PRO A 22 23.10 33.32 -12.55
N GLN A 23 22.88 34.57 -13.02
CA GLN A 23 21.67 35.32 -12.69
C GLN A 23 20.43 34.46 -13.01
N PRO A 24 19.44 34.40 -12.09
CA PRO A 24 18.24 33.62 -12.34
C PRO A 24 17.56 34.15 -13.61
N PRO A 25 17.00 33.26 -14.45
CA PRO A 25 16.33 33.67 -15.68
C PRO A 25 15.23 34.71 -15.39
N ASP A 26 15.06 35.68 -16.29
CA ASP A 26 14.12 36.81 -16.14
C ASP A 26 12.66 36.38 -15.95
N ARG A 27 12.33 35.12 -16.24
CA ARG A 27 10.99 34.54 -16.08
C ARG A 27 11.06 33.11 -15.53
N GLY A 28 10.02 32.72 -14.80
CA GLY A 28 9.76 31.34 -14.43
C GLY A 28 9.86 31.03 -12.92
N PRO A 29 9.75 29.75 -12.57
CA PRO A 29 9.55 29.30 -11.18
C PRO A 29 10.76 29.53 -10.25
N PHE A 30 11.93 29.86 -10.82
CA PHE A 30 13.15 30.17 -10.08
C PHE A 30 13.13 31.55 -9.41
N ARG A 31 12.19 32.44 -9.76
CA ARG A 31 12.03 33.75 -9.11
C ARG A 31 11.08 33.65 -7.91
N ARG A 32 11.43 34.28 -6.78
CA ARG A 32 10.57 34.27 -5.58
C ARG A 32 9.21 34.94 -5.81
N ASP A 33 9.16 35.96 -6.67
CA ASP A 33 7.93 36.69 -7.01
C ASP A 33 7.04 35.99 -8.06
N PHE A 34 7.47 34.86 -8.61
CA PHE A 34 6.64 34.00 -9.46
C PHE A 34 5.48 33.39 -8.67
N TRP A 35 5.72 33.05 -7.40
CA TRP A 35 4.76 32.39 -6.53
C TRP A 35 3.96 33.44 -5.75
N LYS A 36 2.68 33.63 -6.12
CA LYS A 36 1.90 34.80 -5.67
C LYS A 36 0.75 34.51 -4.71
N SER A 37 0.47 33.25 -4.39
CA SER A 37 -0.66 32.92 -3.51
C SER A 37 -0.37 33.31 -2.06
N PRO A 38 -1.23 34.13 -1.41
CA PRO A 38 -1.04 34.56 -0.01
C PRO A 38 -1.28 33.43 1.00
N LEU A 39 -1.85 32.30 0.56
CA LEU A 39 -2.08 31.13 1.42
C LEU A 39 -0.79 30.40 1.77
N ARG A 40 0.27 30.57 0.97
CA ARG A 40 1.52 29.85 1.16
C ARG A 40 2.27 30.41 2.36
N GLY A 41 2.72 29.50 3.21
CA GLY A 41 3.55 29.85 4.35
C GLY A 41 3.74 28.67 5.31
N PRO A 42 4.51 28.88 6.39
CA PRO A 42 4.73 27.90 7.44
C PRO A 42 3.44 27.34 8.02
N TRP A 43 2.47 28.20 8.36
CA TRP A 43 1.24 27.75 9.02
C TRP A 43 0.45 26.76 8.15
N LEU A 44 0.20 27.07 6.87
CA LEU A 44 -0.56 26.16 6.00
C LEU A 44 0.20 24.84 5.78
N SER A 45 1.52 24.93 5.59
CA SER A 45 2.38 23.77 5.43
C SER A 45 2.34 22.86 6.66
N SER A 46 2.24 23.45 7.85
CA SER A 46 2.12 22.76 9.14
C SER A 46 0.77 22.09 9.32
N ILE A 47 -0.34 22.78 9.04
CA ILE A 47 -1.69 22.20 9.07
C ILE A 47 -1.79 20.97 8.18
N LEU A 48 -1.32 21.08 6.93
CA LEU A 48 -1.35 19.96 5.99
C LEU A 48 -0.46 18.80 6.45
N SER A 49 0.72 19.08 7.01
CA SER A 49 1.60 18.06 7.58
C SER A 49 0.98 17.35 8.79
N SER A 50 0.33 18.09 9.70
CA SER A 50 -0.35 17.51 10.86
C SER A 50 -1.52 16.61 10.47
N ALA A 51 -2.25 16.96 9.40
CA ALA A 51 -3.33 16.12 8.88
C ALA A 51 -2.80 14.90 8.10
N LEU A 52 -1.69 15.06 7.38
CA LEU A 52 -1.11 13.99 6.56
C LEU A 52 -0.44 12.90 7.40
N LEU A 53 0.27 13.28 8.47
CA LEU A 53 1.13 12.36 9.23
C LEU A 53 0.38 11.12 9.79
N PRO A 54 -0.79 11.24 10.43
CA PRO A 54 -1.53 10.07 10.92
C PRO A 54 -1.92 9.10 9.80
N LEU A 55 -2.35 9.62 8.63
CA LEU A 55 -2.72 8.79 7.48
C LEU A 55 -1.50 8.03 6.94
N ILE A 56 -0.34 8.69 6.86
CA ILE A 56 0.91 8.05 6.45
C ILE A 56 1.35 6.98 7.44
N ILE A 57 1.23 7.23 8.75
CA ILE A 57 1.57 6.24 9.78
C ILE A 57 0.69 5.00 9.63
N ILE A 58 -0.63 5.17 9.52
CA ILE A 58 -1.56 4.06 9.31
C ILE A 58 -1.21 3.28 8.05
N CYS A 59 -1.03 3.99 6.92
CA CYS A 59 -0.67 3.38 5.63
C CYS A 59 0.64 2.59 5.70
N ALA A 60 1.68 3.16 6.31
CA ALA A 60 2.98 2.51 6.42
C ALA A 60 2.92 1.26 7.32
N LEU A 61 2.34 1.38 8.52
CA LEU A 61 2.22 0.26 9.46
C LEU A 61 1.43 -0.90 8.85
N THR A 62 0.27 -0.59 8.27
CA THR A 62 -0.59 -1.62 7.63
C THR A 62 0.03 -2.23 6.39
N GLY A 63 0.85 -1.47 5.64
CA GLY A 63 1.62 -1.99 4.51
C GLY A 63 2.66 -3.03 4.94
N PHE A 64 3.44 -2.73 5.99
CA PHE A 64 4.39 -3.70 6.54
C PHE A 64 3.71 -4.90 7.20
N LEU A 65 2.58 -4.68 7.89
CA LEU A 65 1.78 -5.79 8.42
C LEU A 65 1.20 -6.67 7.29
N SER A 66 0.82 -6.07 6.14
CA SER A 66 0.41 -6.88 4.99
C SER A 66 1.58 -7.71 4.46
N HIS A 67 2.82 -7.25 4.58
CA HIS A 67 4.00 -8.02 4.21
C HIS A 67 4.26 -9.16 5.20
N VAL A 68 4.05 -8.94 6.50
CA VAL A 68 4.07 -10.02 7.51
C VAL A 68 2.99 -11.07 7.21
N ALA A 69 1.81 -10.67 6.78
CA ALA A 69 0.72 -11.59 6.40
C ALA A 69 1.05 -12.49 5.20
N TYR A 70 2.12 -12.21 4.47
CA TYR A 70 2.62 -13.11 3.44
C TYR A 70 3.47 -14.25 4.03
N GLU A 71 3.99 -14.15 5.25
CA GLU A 71 4.88 -15.15 5.85
C GLU A 71 6.00 -15.55 4.88
N THR A 72 6.80 -14.56 4.53
CA THR A 72 7.79 -14.60 3.46
C THR A 72 8.95 -15.55 3.72
N GLU A 73 9.11 -16.00 4.96
CA GLU A 73 10.02 -17.06 5.37
C GLU A 73 9.65 -18.42 4.77
N PHE A 74 8.38 -18.65 4.45
CA PHE A 74 7.99 -19.90 3.83
C PHE A 74 8.29 -19.95 2.32
N PRO A 75 8.68 -21.12 1.79
CA PRO A 75 8.94 -21.29 0.37
C PRO A 75 7.76 -20.86 -0.50
N GLY A 76 8.03 -20.03 -1.52
CA GLY A 76 7.02 -19.59 -2.48
C GLY A 76 6.14 -18.42 -2.05
N ASN A 77 6.23 -17.97 -0.79
CA ASN A 77 5.48 -16.82 -0.29
C ASN A 77 6.21 -15.49 -0.52
N SER A 78 7.55 -15.49 -0.48
CA SER A 78 8.33 -14.26 -0.74
C SER A 78 8.17 -13.82 -2.20
N VAL A 79 7.61 -12.62 -2.37
CA VAL A 79 7.47 -11.94 -3.66
C VAL A 79 8.46 -10.80 -3.84
N THR A 80 9.29 -10.51 -2.82
CA THR A 80 10.33 -9.47 -2.81
C THR A 80 11.70 -9.99 -3.25
N GLY A 81 11.88 -11.30 -3.39
CA GLY A 81 13.18 -11.92 -3.70
C GLY A 81 14.13 -11.97 -2.50
N GLY A 82 13.59 -11.80 -1.28
CA GLY A 82 14.32 -11.85 -0.01
C GLY A 82 14.11 -10.61 0.86
N ASP A 83 13.94 -10.80 2.16
CA ASP A 83 13.69 -9.72 3.13
C ASP A 83 14.95 -9.36 3.92
N ALA A 84 16.01 -8.96 3.23
CA ALA A 84 17.32 -8.73 3.86
C ALA A 84 17.31 -7.67 5.01
N LEU A 85 16.36 -6.73 4.99
CA LEU A 85 16.29 -5.63 5.97
C LEU A 85 15.50 -5.98 7.23
N LEU A 86 14.32 -6.58 7.09
CA LEU A 86 13.40 -6.88 8.20
C LEU A 86 13.07 -8.37 8.35
N GLY A 87 13.70 -9.25 7.58
CA GLY A 87 13.50 -10.70 7.62
C GLY A 87 13.58 -11.29 9.04
N PRO A 88 14.60 -10.97 9.86
CA PRO A 88 14.66 -11.45 11.25
C PRO A 88 13.51 -10.97 12.15
N VAL A 89 12.92 -9.81 11.84
CA VAL A 89 11.76 -9.27 12.58
C VAL A 89 10.48 -9.95 12.11
N TYR A 90 10.36 -10.24 10.82
CA TYR A 90 9.20 -10.95 10.27
C TYR A 90 9.17 -12.41 10.69
N SER A 91 10.32 -13.07 10.76
CA SER A 91 10.41 -14.49 11.16
C SER A 91 10.04 -14.78 12.61
N ILE A 92 9.81 -13.76 13.44
CA ILE A 92 9.33 -13.91 14.82
C ILE A 92 7.87 -13.46 15.00
N LEU A 93 7.22 -13.00 13.94
CA LEU A 93 5.85 -12.49 13.95
C LEU A 93 4.96 -13.40 13.10
N ASP A 94 4.43 -14.46 13.72
CA ASP A 94 3.45 -15.33 13.05
C ASP A 94 2.17 -14.56 12.75
N TRP A 95 1.64 -14.70 11.52
CA TRP A 95 0.38 -14.07 11.18
C TRP A 95 -0.81 -14.90 11.69
N PRO A 96 -1.68 -14.34 12.55
CA PRO A 96 -2.69 -15.13 13.24
C PRO A 96 -3.90 -15.44 12.35
N ALA A 97 -4.35 -16.71 12.39
CA ALA A 97 -5.58 -17.15 11.73
C ALA A 97 -6.86 -16.90 12.56
N GLY A 98 -6.74 -16.59 13.86
CA GLY A 98 -7.87 -16.53 14.81
C GLY A 98 -8.97 -15.53 14.42
N PHE A 99 -8.60 -14.39 13.85
CA PHE A 99 -9.54 -13.32 13.50
C PHE A 99 -9.75 -13.24 11.98
N ALA A 100 -10.82 -13.87 11.47
CA ALA A 100 -11.06 -13.99 10.03
C ALA A 100 -11.05 -12.64 9.27
N TRP A 101 -11.44 -11.56 9.93
CA TRP A 101 -11.49 -10.20 9.36
C TRP A 101 -10.16 -9.43 9.41
N LEU A 102 -9.11 -9.95 10.06
CA LEU A 102 -7.89 -9.20 10.36
C LEU A 102 -7.25 -8.60 9.11
N TYR A 103 -7.01 -9.42 8.09
CA TYR A 103 -6.40 -8.93 6.86
C TYR A 103 -7.31 -7.97 6.09
N ALA A 104 -8.64 -8.13 6.17
CA ALA A 104 -9.60 -7.19 5.58
C ALA A 104 -9.43 -5.79 6.18
N ILE A 105 -9.33 -5.69 7.51
CA ILE A 105 -9.12 -4.42 8.21
C ILE A 105 -7.73 -3.87 7.90
N ASN A 106 -6.68 -4.70 7.98
CA ASN A 106 -5.31 -4.26 7.69
C ASN A 106 -5.20 -3.67 6.28
N GLN A 107 -5.61 -4.42 5.27
CA GLN A 107 -5.50 -3.99 3.89
C GLN A 107 -6.47 -2.86 3.53
N GLY A 108 -7.67 -2.89 4.13
CA GLY A 108 -8.65 -1.82 4.03
C GLY A 108 -8.11 -0.48 4.54
N LEU A 109 -7.50 -0.49 5.73
CA LEU A 109 -6.85 0.69 6.31
C LEU A 109 -5.68 1.17 5.45
N HIS A 110 -4.85 0.25 4.93
CA HIS A 110 -3.74 0.59 4.06
C HIS A 110 -4.20 1.40 2.84
N VAL A 111 -5.12 0.83 2.05
CA VAL A 111 -5.60 1.47 0.81
C VAL A 111 -6.42 2.73 1.11
N THR A 112 -7.29 2.69 2.13
CA THR A 112 -8.15 3.82 2.48
C THR A 112 -7.35 5.02 2.98
N SER A 113 -6.37 4.79 3.88
CA SER A 113 -5.52 5.88 4.38
C SER A 113 -4.60 6.43 3.29
N GLY A 114 -4.07 5.57 2.41
CA GLY A 114 -3.34 5.98 1.22
C GLY A 114 -4.17 6.87 0.30
N LEU A 115 -5.40 6.48 -0.04
CA LEU A 115 -6.31 7.28 -0.86
C LEU A 115 -6.69 8.61 -0.18
N ALA A 116 -7.02 8.58 1.10
CA ALA A 116 -7.36 9.78 1.88
C ALA A 116 -6.19 10.77 1.97
N ALA A 117 -4.95 10.29 1.95
CA ALA A 117 -3.75 11.12 2.02
C ALA A 117 -3.48 11.89 0.71
N ILE A 118 -3.97 11.41 -0.45
CA ILE A 118 -3.64 11.99 -1.77
C ILE A 118 -3.96 13.49 -1.87
N PRO A 119 -5.17 13.98 -1.52
CA PRO A 119 -5.49 15.41 -1.66
C PRO A 119 -4.64 16.28 -0.74
N ILE A 120 -4.36 15.79 0.47
CA ILE A 120 -3.52 16.48 1.45
C ILE A 120 -2.06 16.50 0.97
N LEU A 121 -1.56 15.40 0.41
CA LEU A 121 -0.22 15.30 -0.18
C LEU A 121 -0.07 16.29 -1.35
N PHE A 122 -1.01 16.34 -2.28
CA PHE A 122 -0.97 17.30 -3.39
C PHE A 122 -1.07 18.75 -2.90
N ALA A 123 -1.92 19.04 -1.91
CA ALA A 123 -1.98 20.35 -1.30
C ALA A 123 -0.65 20.72 -0.61
N LYS A 124 0.00 19.75 0.05
CA LYS A 124 1.29 19.93 0.71
C LYS A 124 2.39 20.20 -0.32
N LEU A 125 2.48 19.39 -1.37
CA LEU A 125 3.41 19.57 -2.48
C LEU A 125 3.19 20.93 -3.16
N TRP A 126 1.94 21.28 -3.42
CA TRP A 126 1.59 22.61 -3.91
C TRP A 126 2.13 23.68 -2.97
N ALA A 127 1.86 23.62 -1.66
CA ALA A 127 2.26 24.65 -0.69
C ALA A 127 3.78 24.84 -0.60
N VAL A 128 4.57 23.77 -0.77
CA VAL A 128 6.04 23.80 -0.63
C VAL A 128 6.81 23.81 -1.94
N ILE A 129 6.15 23.73 -3.11
CA ILE A 129 6.80 23.71 -4.42
C ILE A 129 7.84 24.83 -4.66
N PRO A 130 7.73 26.07 -4.12
CA PRO A 130 8.75 27.09 -4.34
C PRO A 130 10.14 26.66 -3.86
N LYS A 131 10.21 25.85 -2.79
CA LYS A 131 11.46 25.33 -2.23
C LYS A 131 12.22 24.40 -3.20
N LEU A 132 11.52 23.78 -4.16
CA LEU A 132 12.17 22.93 -5.17
C LEU A 132 12.97 23.77 -6.19
N TRP A 133 12.59 25.04 -6.38
CA TRP A 133 13.15 25.95 -7.37
C TRP A 133 14.10 27.00 -6.77
N GLU A 134 14.44 26.85 -5.49
CA GLU A 134 15.31 27.75 -4.73
C GLU A 134 16.73 27.83 -5.31
N ARG A 135 17.31 29.04 -5.26
CA ARG A 135 18.72 29.32 -5.62
C ARG A 135 19.45 30.10 -4.50
N PRO A 136 20.79 29.96 -4.39
CA PRO A 136 21.65 29.03 -5.14
C PRO A 136 21.35 27.58 -4.77
N ALA A 137 21.59 26.66 -5.71
CA ALA A 137 21.20 25.25 -5.56
C ALA A 137 21.91 24.54 -4.39
N LEU A 138 23.08 25.04 -3.99
CA LEU A 138 23.88 24.56 -2.88
C LEU A 138 24.43 25.77 -2.13
N ARG A 139 24.10 25.88 -0.83
CA ARG A 139 24.59 26.93 0.07
C ARG A 139 25.64 26.40 1.05
N SER A 140 25.53 25.12 1.40
CA SER A 140 26.42 24.41 2.32
C SER A 140 26.21 22.89 2.18
N LEU A 141 27.08 22.08 2.80
CA LEU A 141 26.90 20.62 2.87
C LEU A 141 25.59 20.24 3.58
N ALA A 142 25.25 20.92 4.67
CA ALA A 142 23.99 20.68 5.38
C ALA A 142 22.77 20.96 4.47
N HIS A 143 22.82 22.05 3.71
CA HIS A 143 21.78 22.37 2.73
C HIS A 143 21.73 21.34 1.59
N ALA A 144 22.88 20.82 1.15
CA ALA A 144 22.95 19.75 0.16
C ALA A 144 22.22 18.49 0.64
N VAL A 145 22.50 18.06 1.88
CA VAL A 145 21.86 16.91 2.52
C VAL A 145 20.35 17.13 2.66
N GLU A 146 19.93 18.33 3.07
CA GLU A 146 18.51 18.69 3.15
C GLU A 146 17.83 18.57 1.77
N ARG A 147 18.44 19.09 0.71
CA ARG A 147 17.88 19.01 -0.64
C ARG A 147 17.83 17.59 -1.18
N ILE A 148 18.85 16.77 -0.94
CA ILE A 148 18.85 15.34 -1.31
C ILE A 148 17.73 14.61 -0.57
N SER A 149 17.60 14.82 0.74
CA SER A 149 16.52 14.23 1.53
C SER A 149 15.13 14.66 1.02
N LEU A 150 14.95 15.93 0.67
CA LEU A 150 13.70 16.41 0.09
C LEU A 150 13.43 15.80 -1.29
N ALA A 151 14.45 15.63 -2.14
CA ALA A 151 14.30 14.99 -3.43
C ALA A 151 13.90 13.51 -3.28
N LEU A 152 14.53 12.79 -2.35
CA LEU A 152 14.16 11.41 -2.00
C LEU A 152 12.74 11.34 -1.44
N LEU A 153 12.37 12.24 -0.52
CA LEU A 153 11.03 12.29 0.05
C LEU A 153 9.99 12.50 -1.04
N VAL A 154 10.14 13.53 -1.88
CA VAL A 154 9.17 13.83 -2.95
C VAL A 154 9.13 12.71 -3.99
N GLY A 155 10.28 12.24 -4.46
CA GLY A 155 10.37 11.17 -5.45
C GLY A 155 9.76 9.87 -4.96
N ALA A 156 10.12 9.41 -3.76
CA ALA A 156 9.58 8.20 -3.18
C ALA A 156 8.09 8.34 -2.81
N SER A 157 7.64 9.52 -2.35
CA SER A 157 6.21 9.78 -2.14
C SER A 157 5.41 9.63 -3.43
N LEU A 158 5.84 10.32 -4.49
CA LEU A 158 5.15 10.24 -5.79
C LEU A 158 5.17 8.82 -6.33
N PHE A 159 6.29 8.11 -6.20
CA PHE A 159 6.42 6.74 -6.66
C PHE A 159 5.48 5.79 -5.90
N VAL A 160 5.53 5.76 -4.56
CA VAL A 160 4.73 4.85 -3.74
C VAL A 160 3.25 5.14 -3.94
N PHE A 161 2.81 6.41 -3.89
CA PHE A 161 1.41 6.74 -4.08
C PHE A 161 0.91 6.45 -5.50
N ALA A 162 1.68 6.81 -6.53
CA ALA A 162 1.26 6.55 -7.91
C ALA A 162 1.20 5.05 -8.20
N THR A 163 2.24 4.29 -7.83
CA THR A 163 2.25 2.84 -8.04
C THR A 163 1.15 2.14 -7.22
N GLY A 164 0.88 2.60 -5.99
CA GLY A 164 -0.22 2.11 -5.17
C GLY A 164 -1.58 2.30 -5.83
N VAL A 165 -1.88 3.52 -6.31
CA VAL A 165 -3.12 3.82 -7.05
C VAL A 165 -3.22 2.98 -8.33
N LEU A 166 -2.15 2.89 -9.11
CA LEU A 166 -2.11 2.09 -10.33
C LEU A 166 -2.38 0.61 -10.04
N ASN A 167 -1.81 0.07 -8.96
CA ASN A 167 -2.02 -1.32 -8.56
C ASN A 167 -3.47 -1.60 -8.17
N ILE A 168 -4.09 -0.75 -7.33
CA ILE A 168 -5.51 -0.95 -6.94
C ILE A 168 -6.48 -0.74 -8.11
N GLN A 169 -6.04 -0.12 -9.20
CA GLN A 169 -6.79 0.08 -10.44
C GLN A 169 -6.46 -0.98 -11.51
N TYR A 170 -5.60 -1.98 -11.22
CA TYR A 170 -5.12 -2.99 -12.17
C TYR A 170 -4.43 -2.41 -13.41
N TYR A 171 -3.83 -1.22 -13.30
CA TYR A 171 -3.18 -0.53 -14.41
C TYR A 171 -1.66 -0.58 -14.31
N TYR A 172 -1.08 -1.69 -14.76
CA TYR A 172 0.36 -1.95 -14.71
C TYR A 172 1.08 -1.38 -15.94
N LEU A 173 1.35 -0.08 -15.89
CA LEU A 173 2.12 0.63 -16.94
C LEU A 173 3.63 0.35 -16.91
N PHE A 174 4.12 -0.35 -15.90
CA PHE A 174 5.54 -0.49 -15.61
C PHE A 174 6.03 -1.93 -15.84
N GLY A 175 7.27 -2.07 -16.33
CA GLY A 175 7.91 -3.36 -16.61
C GLY A 175 8.59 -4.03 -15.41
N PHE A 176 8.38 -3.53 -14.18
CA PHE A 176 8.97 -4.07 -12.95
C PHE A 176 7.90 -4.71 -12.06
N GLY A 177 8.32 -5.59 -11.14
CA GLY A 177 7.43 -6.18 -10.14
C GLY A 177 6.93 -5.10 -9.17
N PHE A 178 5.61 -4.91 -9.10
CA PHE A 178 4.98 -3.91 -8.23
C PHE A 178 5.41 -4.10 -6.76
N VAL A 179 5.26 -5.31 -6.21
CA VAL A 179 5.45 -5.56 -4.78
C VAL A 179 6.89 -5.24 -4.32
N PRO A 180 7.97 -5.78 -4.96
CA PRO A 180 9.34 -5.40 -4.60
C PRO A 180 9.58 -3.89 -4.69
N ALA A 181 9.17 -3.27 -5.81
CA ALA A 181 9.47 -1.87 -6.05
C ALA A 181 8.76 -0.95 -5.04
N HIS A 182 7.49 -1.23 -4.75
CA HIS A 182 6.70 -0.49 -3.78
C HIS A 182 7.24 -0.70 -2.35
N TYR A 183 7.62 -1.92 -1.99
CA TYR A 183 8.21 -2.25 -0.69
C TYR A 183 9.52 -1.50 -0.44
N TYR A 184 10.51 -1.58 -1.34
CA TYR A 184 11.80 -0.90 -1.13
C TYR A 184 11.68 0.63 -1.23
N ALA A 185 10.81 1.15 -2.11
CA ALA A 185 10.54 2.59 -2.16
C ALA A 185 9.91 3.11 -0.85
N SER A 186 9.12 2.28 -0.16
CA SER A 186 8.55 2.66 1.15
C SER A 186 9.62 2.90 2.21
N PHE A 187 10.73 2.14 2.24
CA PHE A 187 11.83 2.40 3.16
C PHE A 187 12.52 3.73 2.88
N ILE A 188 12.76 4.03 1.60
CA ILE A 188 13.35 5.31 1.18
C ILE A 188 12.43 6.46 1.62
N PHE A 189 11.13 6.31 1.37
CA PHE A 189 10.12 7.28 1.77
C PHE A 189 10.12 7.50 3.28
N ILE A 190 10.09 6.43 4.10
CA ILE A 190 10.02 6.53 5.56
C ILE A 190 11.30 7.13 6.14
N ALA A 191 12.48 6.70 5.68
CA ALA A 191 13.74 7.26 6.14
C ALA A 191 13.82 8.77 5.84
N ALA A 192 13.43 9.17 4.63
CA ALA A 192 13.38 10.57 4.24
C ALA A 192 12.31 11.36 5.04
N LEU A 193 11.17 10.75 5.33
CA LEU A 193 10.09 11.35 6.11
C LEU A 193 10.51 11.57 7.57
N VAL A 194 11.17 10.60 8.20
CA VAL A 194 11.69 10.72 9.58
C VAL A 194 12.70 11.86 9.66
N PHE A 195 13.64 11.94 8.72
CA PHE A 195 14.58 13.05 8.64
C PHE A 195 13.85 14.40 8.43
N HIS A 196 12.84 14.43 7.55
CA HIS A 196 12.03 15.61 7.32
C HIS A 196 11.28 16.08 8.57
N ILE A 197 10.67 15.16 9.32
CA ILE A 197 9.98 15.47 10.58
C ILE A 197 10.99 16.01 11.60
N ALA A 198 12.13 15.35 11.77
CA ALA A 198 13.16 15.78 12.72
C ALA A 198 13.67 17.21 12.43
N THR A 199 13.81 17.56 11.15
CA THR A 199 14.31 18.88 10.74
C THR A 199 13.23 19.97 10.68
N LYS A 200 11.96 19.62 10.47
CA LYS A 200 10.86 20.59 10.27
C LYS A 200 9.86 20.69 11.42
N ALA A 201 9.93 19.81 12.41
CA ALA A 201 9.12 19.91 13.62
C ALA A 201 9.27 21.28 14.34
N PRO A 202 10.46 21.88 14.47
CA PRO A 202 10.59 23.21 15.07
C PRO A 202 9.87 24.33 14.30
N ASP A 203 9.84 24.25 12.97
CA ASP A 203 9.11 25.22 12.12
C ASP A 203 7.60 25.11 12.36
N LEU A 204 7.10 23.89 12.51
CA LEU A 204 5.70 23.62 12.81
C LEU A 204 5.30 24.17 14.18
N VAL A 205 6.10 23.89 15.21
CA VAL A 205 5.85 24.38 16.58
C VAL A 205 5.85 25.91 16.60
N ARG A 206 6.81 26.55 15.94
CA ARG A 206 6.87 28.03 15.82
C ARG A 206 5.63 28.57 15.12
N ALA A 207 5.24 28.01 13.99
CA ALA A 207 4.07 28.46 13.23
C ALA A 207 2.77 28.40 14.06
N PHE A 208 2.56 27.32 14.83
CA PHE A 208 1.39 27.18 15.69
C PHE A 208 1.45 28.04 16.96
N ARG A 209 2.63 28.23 17.53
CA ARG A 209 2.80 29.14 18.68
C ARG A 209 2.51 30.58 18.27
N ASP A 210 3.02 31.02 17.12
CA ASP A 210 2.99 32.42 16.74
C ASP A 210 1.63 32.83 16.12
N ARG A 211 0.94 31.92 15.43
CA ARG A 211 -0.34 32.21 14.76
C ARG A 211 -1.55 31.44 15.31
N GLY A 212 -1.34 30.48 16.20
CA GLY A 212 -2.37 29.55 16.63
C GLY A 212 -2.72 28.50 15.55
N VAL A 213 -3.35 27.41 15.97
CA VAL A 213 -3.80 26.35 15.04
C VAL A 213 -5.05 26.77 14.27
N VAL A 214 -6.00 27.43 14.94
CA VAL A 214 -7.33 27.72 14.38
C VAL A 214 -7.50 29.17 13.94
N ALA A 215 -6.78 30.12 14.55
CA ALA A 215 -7.02 31.54 14.31
C ALA A 215 -6.96 31.93 12.82
N PRO A 216 -5.97 31.48 12.01
CA PRO A 216 -5.91 31.83 10.59
C PRO A 216 -7.01 31.20 9.72
N LEU A 217 -7.81 30.26 10.25
CA LEU A 217 -9.00 29.73 9.58
C LEU A 217 -10.23 30.64 9.76
N ARG A 218 -10.16 31.65 10.62
CA ARG A 218 -11.30 32.56 10.85
C ARG A 218 -11.37 33.65 9.79
N ASP A 219 -10.21 34.08 9.29
CA ASP A 219 -10.07 35.07 8.21
C ASP A 219 -10.99 34.74 7.02
N ASP A 220 -11.72 35.75 6.55
CA ASP A 220 -12.41 35.71 5.26
C ASP A 220 -11.41 35.97 4.11
N ILE A 221 -11.92 36.14 2.89
CA ILE A 221 -11.07 36.35 1.71
C ILE A 221 -10.32 37.69 1.80
N GLU A 222 -10.98 38.75 2.26
CA GLU A 222 -10.40 40.11 2.33
C GLU A 222 -9.30 40.18 3.39
N HIS A 223 -9.46 39.45 4.50
CA HIS A 223 -8.50 39.41 5.60
C HIS A 223 -7.44 38.29 5.47
N THR A 224 -7.45 37.53 4.35
CA THR A 224 -6.45 36.49 4.10
C THR A 224 -5.13 37.12 3.64
N GLU A 225 -4.32 37.54 4.61
CA GLU A 225 -3.00 38.13 4.37
C GLU A 225 -1.88 37.07 4.26
N PRO A 226 -0.80 37.34 3.49
CA PRO A 226 0.36 36.47 3.39
C PRO A 226 1.14 36.40 4.72
N GLU A 227 1.74 35.24 5.01
CA GLU A 227 2.71 35.15 6.10
C GLU A 227 4.01 35.91 5.72
N PRO A 228 4.72 36.53 6.68
CA PRO A 228 5.94 37.28 6.37
C PRO A 228 6.99 36.43 5.62
N SER A 229 7.49 36.97 4.50
CA SER A 229 8.37 36.25 3.57
C SER A 229 9.75 35.87 4.11
N HIS A 230 10.15 36.44 5.26
CA HIS A 230 11.39 36.10 5.96
C HIS A 230 11.23 34.85 6.84
N LEU A 231 10.00 34.44 7.17
CA LEU A 231 9.74 33.24 7.98
C LEU A 231 9.87 31.94 7.19
N SER A 232 9.68 31.99 5.86
CA SER A 232 9.89 30.84 4.99
C SER A 232 10.04 31.25 3.53
N GLU A 233 10.85 30.48 2.81
CA GLU A 233 11.01 30.59 1.36
C GLU A 233 9.73 30.27 0.58
N SER A 234 8.78 29.53 1.19
CA SER A 234 7.48 29.23 0.57
C SER A 234 6.50 30.41 0.59
N ALA A 235 6.70 31.40 1.47
CA ALA A 235 5.84 32.57 1.54
C ALA A 235 6.13 33.54 0.38
N PRO A 236 5.09 34.13 -0.25
CA PRO A 236 5.24 34.97 -1.42
C PRO A 236 5.92 36.30 -1.07
N THR A 237 6.81 36.80 -1.94
CA THR A 237 7.42 38.14 -1.79
C THR A 237 6.61 39.24 -2.48
N ALA A 238 5.76 38.86 -3.44
CA ALA A 238 4.86 39.77 -4.18
C ALA A 238 3.46 39.11 -4.30
N PRO A 239 2.71 39.05 -3.19
CA PRO A 239 1.41 38.37 -3.12
C PRO A 239 0.38 39.05 -4.04
N ARG A 240 -0.53 38.24 -4.61
CA ARG A 240 -1.79 38.74 -5.18
C ARG A 240 -2.89 38.70 -4.11
N PRO A 241 -3.99 39.44 -4.30
CA PRO A 241 -5.18 39.30 -3.47
C PRO A 241 -5.63 37.83 -3.39
N ALA A 242 -6.10 37.41 -2.21
CA ALA A 242 -6.59 36.05 -2.03
C ALA A 242 -7.84 35.81 -2.89
N THR A 243 -7.91 34.65 -3.55
CA THR A 243 -9.10 34.20 -4.28
C THR A 243 -9.94 33.21 -3.49
N ILE A 244 -9.39 32.69 -2.39
CA ILE A 244 -10.02 31.75 -1.46
C ILE A 244 -9.40 31.95 -0.08
N SER A 245 -10.19 31.82 0.98
CA SER A 245 -9.68 31.87 2.35
C SER A 245 -8.93 30.60 2.73
N ARG A 246 -8.14 30.64 3.81
CA ARG A 246 -7.49 29.46 4.37
C ARG A 246 -8.50 28.37 4.74
N ARG A 247 -9.64 28.76 5.31
CA ARG A 247 -10.76 27.85 5.63
C ARG A 247 -11.34 27.20 4.38
N GLY A 248 -11.58 27.96 3.33
CA GLY A 248 -12.07 27.41 2.06
C GLY A 248 -11.09 26.40 1.46
N PHE A 249 -9.80 26.73 1.44
CA PHE A 249 -8.76 25.84 0.92
C PHE A 249 -8.63 24.55 1.76
N VAL A 250 -8.47 24.67 3.08
CA VAL A 250 -8.37 23.51 3.98
C VAL A 250 -9.64 22.67 3.94
N GLY A 251 -10.81 23.32 3.91
CA GLY A 251 -12.11 22.65 3.78
C GLY A 251 -12.24 21.85 2.48
N ALA A 252 -11.79 22.40 1.35
CA ALA A 252 -11.80 21.70 0.07
C ALA A 252 -10.85 20.50 0.06
N VAL A 253 -9.64 20.65 0.61
CA VAL A 253 -8.66 19.55 0.75
C VAL A 253 -9.21 18.46 1.68
N ALA A 254 -9.81 18.84 2.81
CA ALA A 254 -10.43 17.91 3.75
C ALA A 254 -11.62 17.17 3.12
N ALA A 255 -12.49 17.88 2.38
CA ALA A 255 -13.61 17.27 1.66
C ALA A 255 -13.13 16.26 0.61
N GLY A 256 -12.09 16.60 -0.16
CA GLY A 256 -11.47 15.67 -1.10
C GLY A 256 -10.86 14.44 -0.40
N SER A 257 -10.15 14.64 0.71
CA SER A 257 -9.54 13.56 1.51
C SER A 257 -10.60 12.62 2.09
N VAL A 258 -11.65 13.16 2.72
CA VAL A 258 -12.78 12.40 3.26
C VAL A 258 -13.53 11.68 2.14
N GLY A 259 -13.79 12.34 1.02
CA GLY A 259 -14.45 11.73 -0.14
C GLY A 259 -13.69 10.51 -0.68
N LEU A 260 -12.38 10.65 -0.91
CA LEU A 260 -11.55 9.51 -1.35
C LEU A 260 -11.43 8.42 -0.28
N GLY A 261 -11.38 8.80 1.00
CA GLY A 261 -11.40 7.86 2.12
C GLY A 261 -12.71 7.06 2.18
N LEU A 262 -13.86 7.71 2.03
CA LEU A 262 -15.17 7.04 1.99
C LEU A 262 -15.31 6.11 0.79
N ILE A 263 -14.78 6.54 -0.38
CA ILE A 263 -14.72 5.68 -1.57
C ILE A 263 -13.90 4.43 -1.27
N GLY A 264 -12.69 4.57 -0.71
CA GLY A 264 -11.82 3.45 -0.32
C GLY A 264 -12.45 2.52 0.71
N ALA A 265 -13.04 3.09 1.77
CA ALA A 265 -13.71 2.34 2.83
C ALA A 265 -14.90 1.54 2.29
N GLY A 266 -15.68 2.10 1.36
CA GLY A 266 -16.80 1.40 0.72
C GLY A 266 -16.37 0.15 -0.05
N GLN A 267 -15.18 0.18 -0.66
CA GLN A 267 -14.63 -0.98 -1.39
C GLN A 267 -14.18 -2.09 -0.43
N SER A 268 -13.58 -1.70 0.70
CA SER A 268 -13.04 -2.62 1.70
C SER A 268 -14.13 -3.23 2.58
N ILE A 269 -15.05 -2.42 3.11
CA ILE A 269 -16.14 -2.90 3.99
C ILE A 269 -17.15 -3.72 3.18
N GLY A 270 -17.44 -3.32 1.94
CA GLY A 270 -18.39 -4.01 1.09
C GLY A 270 -19.84 -3.93 1.60
N GLY A 271 -20.67 -4.91 1.23
CA GLY A 271 -22.07 -4.97 1.63
C GLY A 271 -22.86 -3.71 1.25
N ALA A 272 -23.60 -3.15 2.20
CA ALA A 272 -24.38 -1.91 2.00
C ALA A 272 -23.53 -0.68 1.66
N PHE A 273 -22.23 -0.68 2.01
CA PHE A 273 -21.31 0.41 1.70
C PHE A 273 -20.65 0.26 0.33
N ARG A 274 -20.87 -0.86 -0.37
CA ARG A 274 -20.25 -1.13 -1.69
C ARG A 274 -20.51 -0.03 -2.73
N PRO A 275 -21.71 0.57 -2.82
CA PRO A 275 -21.97 1.66 -3.78
C PRO A 275 -21.08 2.89 -3.60
N LEU A 276 -20.51 3.11 -2.39
CA LEU A 276 -19.57 4.21 -2.16
C LEU A 276 -18.25 4.01 -2.92
N GLY A 277 -17.90 2.77 -3.27
CA GLY A 277 -16.69 2.42 -4.01
C GLY A 277 -16.70 2.84 -5.48
N LEU A 278 -17.23 4.01 -5.83
CA LEU A 278 -17.50 4.48 -7.21
C LEU A 278 -16.31 4.33 -8.17
N LEU A 279 -15.09 4.44 -7.66
CA LEU A 279 -13.84 4.32 -8.43
C LEU A 279 -13.18 2.94 -8.32
N ALA A 280 -13.87 1.95 -7.76
CA ALA A 280 -13.36 0.59 -7.70
C ALA A 280 -13.40 -0.03 -9.10
N PRO A 281 -12.30 -0.63 -9.60
CA PRO A 281 -12.25 -1.22 -10.94
C PRO A 281 -13.15 -2.44 -11.08
N ARG A 282 -13.64 -2.99 -9.97
CA ARG A 282 -14.50 -4.17 -9.93
C ARG A 282 -15.66 -3.93 -9.00
N GLY A 283 -16.76 -4.64 -9.25
CA GLY A 283 -17.84 -4.78 -8.30
C GLY A 283 -18.81 -3.62 -8.18
N GLN A 284 -19.08 -2.98 -9.32
CA GLN A 284 -20.16 -2.02 -9.51
C GLN A 284 -21.41 -2.66 -10.15
N THR A 285 -21.26 -3.81 -10.80
CA THR A 285 -22.34 -4.54 -11.47
C THR A 285 -22.20 -6.02 -11.17
N TYR A 286 -23.23 -6.60 -10.58
CA TYR A 286 -23.38 -8.03 -10.34
C TYR A 286 -24.76 -8.45 -10.82
N GLY A 287 -24.83 -9.64 -11.41
CA GLY A 287 -26.07 -10.40 -11.45
C GLY A 287 -26.40 -11.02 -10.09
N PRO A 288 -27.53 -11.73 -10.00
CA PRO A 288 -28.03 -12.29 -8.74
C PRO A 288 -27.41 -13.66 -8.38
N GLY A 289 -26.36 -14.09 -9.09
CA GLY A 289 -25.83 -15.44 -8.97
C GLY A 289 -25.01 -15.67 -7.69
N PRO A 290 -24.90 -16.92 -7.20
CA PRO A 290 -24.13 -17.25 -5.99
C PRO A 290 -22.62 -17.00 -6.15
N ASN A 291 -22.12 -16.93 -7.38
CA ASN A 291 -20.72 -16.64 -7.69
C ASN A 291 -20.48 -15.16 -8.06
N ASP A 292 -21.49 -14.31 -7.93
CA ASP A 292 -21.47 -12.94 -8.46
C ASP A 292 -20.87 -11.95 -7.45
N PHE A 293 -19.58 -12.11 -7.20
CA PHE A 293 -18.79 -11.23 -6.35
C PHE A 293 -17.40 -11.02 -6.97
N GLN A 294 -16.61 -10.12 -6.38
CA GLN A 294 -15.33 -9.66 -6.91
C GLN A 294 -14.38 -10.83 -7.20
N VAL A 295 -13.82 -10.83 -8.41
CA VAL A 295 -12.79 -11.77 -8.85
C VAL A 295 -11.48 -10.99 -8.98
N ASN A 296 -10.37 -11.48 -8.44
CA ASN A 296 -9.04 -10.85 -8.57
C ASN A 296 -8.37 -11.13 -9.93
N LYS A 297 -8.55 -12.34 -10.45
CA LYS A 297 -7.99 -12.83 -11.72
C LYS A 297 -8.95 -13.84 -12.32
N THR A 298 -9.35 -13.69 -13.57
CA THR A 298 -10.27 -14.65 -14.22
C THR A 298 -9.54 -15.94 -14.60
N ALA A 299 -10.27 -17.04 -14.79
CA ALA A 299 -9.73 -18.29 -15.31
C ALA A 299 -9.06 -18.08 -16.67
N MET A 300 -9.76 -17.38 -17.57
CA MET A 300 -9.23 -16.99 -18.87
C MET A 300 -7.93 -16.17 -18.76
N GLY A 301 -7.89 -15.16 -17.88
CA GLY A 301 -6.69 -14.35 -17.65
C GLY A 301 -5.55 -15.11 -16.97
N ALA A 302 -5.83 -16.28 -16.41
CA ALA A 302 -4.84 -17.21 -15.86
C ALA A 302 -4.49 -18.36 -16.82
N GLY A 303 -5.10 -18.41 -18.01
CA GLY A 303 -4.89 -19.50 -18.98
C GLY A 303 -5.52 -20.83 -18.57
N ILE A 304 -6.46 -20.82 -17.61
CA ILE A 304 -7.13 -22.03 -17.13
C ILE A 304 -8.31 -22.37 -18.04
N THR A 305 -8.31 -23.57 -18.57
CA THR A 305 -9.32 -24.08 -19.51
C THR A 305 -10.25 -25.09 -18.82
N PRO A 306 -11.43 -25.38 -19.41
CA PRO A 306 -12.29 -26.46 -18.94
C PRO A 306 -11.61 -27.85 -18.95
N ALA A 307 -10.61 -28.07 -19.81
CA ALA A 307 -9.87 -29.33 -19.85
C ALA A 307 -9.00 -29.51 -18.59
N ASP A 308 -8.40 -28.43 -18.10
CA ASP A 308 -7.55 -28.45 -16.90
C ASP A 308 -8.34 -28.76 -15.62
N THR A 309 -9.63 -28.45 -15.63
CA THR A 309 -10.52 -28.45 -14.44
C THR A 309 -11.68 -29.42 -14.57
N GLY A 310 -11.75 -30.19 -15.65
CA GLY A 310 -12.83 -31.13 -15.96
C GLY A 310 -12.74 -32.45 -15.20
N ALA A 311 -13.43 -33.48 -15.70
CA ALA A 311 -13.52 -34.80 -15.04
C ALA A 311 -12.15 -35.52 -14.89
N ALA A 312 -11.16 -35.15 -15.69
CA ALA A 312 -9.80 -35.68 -15.61
C ALA A 312 -8.96 -35.02 -14.50
N TRP A 313 -9.41 -33.90 -13.93
CA TRP A 313 -8.70 -33.24 -12.85
C TRP A 313 -8.54 -34.16 -11.63
N ARG A 314 -7.36 -34.12 -11.03
CA ARG A 314 -7.03 -34.83 -9.79
C ARG A 314 -6.35 -33.87 -8.83
N LEU A 315 -6.73 -33.97 -7.56
CA LEU A 315 -6.01 -33.37 -6.45
C LEU A 315 -4.95 -34.34 -5.97
N GLU A 316 -3.69 -33.94 -6.04
CA GLU A 316 -2.58 -34.67 -5.45
C GLU A 316 -2.35 -34.20 -4.01
N ILE A 317 -2.41 -35.10 -3.04
CA ILE A 317 -2.18 -34.81 -1.62
C ILE A 317 -0.96 -35.62 -1.17
N GLN A 318 0.09 -34.93 -0.78
CA GLN A 318 1.34 -35.52 -0.31
C GLN A 318 1.53 -35.30 1.19
N GLY A 319 2.06 -36.31 1.88
CA GLY A 319 2.41 -36.30 3.29
C GLY A 319 3.26 -37.53 3.61
N ALA A 320 2.98 -38.23 4.70
CA ALA A 320 3.59 -39.55 4.97
C ALA A 320 3.22 -40.60 3.91
N ARG A 321 2.09 -40.40 3.22
CA ARG A 321 1.72 -41.12 2.00
C ARG A 321 1.15 -40.14 0.96
N THR A 322 1.15 -40.56 -0.30
CA THR A 322 0.52 -39.81 -1.39
C THR A 322 -0.86 -40.36 -1.69
N VAL A 323 -1.85 -39.49 -1.83
CA VAL A 323 -3.24 -39.81 -2.18
C VAL A 323 -3.64 -38.92 -3.34
N GLU A 324 -4.28 -39.50 -4.35
CA GLU A 324 -4.92 -38.75 -5.43
C GLU A 324 -6.43 -38.86 -5.32
N LEU A 325 -7.13 -37.74 -5.36
CA LEU A 325 -8.59 -37.69 -5.29
C LEU A 325 -9.18 -37.02 -6.53
N SER A 326 -10.28 -37.55 -7.05
CA SER A 326 -11.13 -36.81 -7.98
C SER A 326 -12.00 -35.80 -7.22
N ARG A 327 -12.64 -34.89 -7.96
CA ARG A 327 -13.62 -33.97 -7.37
C ARG A 327 -14.80 -34.73 -6.73
N ASP A 328 -15.25 -35.81 -7.37
CA ASP A 328 -16.36 -36.62 -6.86
C ASP A 328 -16.00 -37.33 -5.56
N ASP A 329 -14.72 -37.71 -5.38
CA ASP A 329 -14.25 -38.28 -4.12
C ASP A 329 -14.29 -37.23 -3.01
N LEU A 330 -13.84 -36.00 -3.28
CA LEU A 330 -13.90 -34.88 -2.34
C LEU A 330 -15.35 -34.54 -1.94
N LEU A 331 -16.30 -34.59 -2.88
CA LEU A 331 -17.72 -34.36 -2.60
C LEU A 331 -18.36 -35.42 -1.68
N ARG A 332 -17.77 -36.61 -1.59
CA ARG A 332 -18.21 -37.68 -0.67
C ARG A 332 -17.55 -37.60 0.70
N MET A 333 -16.55 -36.74 0.88
CA MET A 333 -15.91 -36.53 2.18
C MET A 333 -16.77 -35.66 3.09
N PRO A 334 -16.59 -35.75 4.43
CA PRO A 334 -17.21 -34.79 5.35
C PRO A 334 -16.79 -33.35 5.00
N MET A 335 -17.79 -32.50 4.77
CA MET A 335 -17.59 -31.08 4.47
C MET A 335 -18.00 -30.19 5.64
N SER A 336 -17.36 -29.03 5.72
CA SER A 336 -17.68 -27.95 6.66
C SER A 336 -18.10 -26.71 5.87
N THR A 337 -18.98 -25.91 6.46
CA THR A 337 -19.46 -24.65 5.87
C THR A 337 -19.06 -23.48 6.77
N GLN A 338 -18.41 -22.47 6.19
CA GLN A 338 -17.83 -21.34 6.91
C GLN A 338 -18.16 -20.02 6.22
N SER A 339 -18.53 -19.01 7.01
CA SER A 339 -18.69 -17.64 6.51
C SER A 339 -17.38 -16.88 6.69
N LEU A 340 -16.63 -16.69 5.61
CA LEU A 340 -15.28 -16.11 5.65
C LEU A 340 -15.10 -15.00 4.62
N PRO A 341 -14.36 -13.93 4.96
CA PRO A 341 -13.99 -12.90 4.02
C PRO A 341 -12.89 -13.40 3.08
N ILE A 342 -13.00 -13.04 1.81
CA ILE A 342 -11.87 -13.01 0.88
C ILE A 342 -11.46 -11.56 0.67
N SER A 343 -10.20 -11.26 0.98
CA SER A 343 -9.68 -9.89 1.06
C SER A 343 -8.49 -9.72 0.13
N CYS A 344 -8.63 -8.85 -0.87
CA CYS A 344 -7.64 -8.66 -1.92
C CYS A 344 -6.60 -7.62 -1.52
N VAL A 345 -5.37 -7.80 -1.99
CA VAL A 345 -4.25 -6.85 -1.78
C VAL A 345 -4.53 -5.48 -2.43
N GLU A 346 -5.50 -5.42 -3.32
CA GLU A 346 -5.97 -4.22 -4.01
C GLU A 346 -6.99 -3.41 -3.16
N GLY A 347 -7.31 -3.87 -1.95
CA GLY A 347 -8.07 -3.09 -0.96
C GLY A 347 -9.57 -3.36 -0.89
N TRP A 348 -10.08 -4.34 -1.64
CA TRP A 348 -11.48 -4.77 -1.53
C TRP A 348 -11.60 -6.08 -0.77
N SER A 349 -12.70 -6.24 -0.04
CA SER A 349 -13.05 -7.48 0.65
C SER A 349 -14.51 -7.84 0.44
N THR A 350 -14.82 -9.13 0.52
CA THR A 350 -16.20 -9.63 0.46
C THR A 350 -16.33 -10.90 1.29
N THR A 351 -17.42 -11.01 2.06
CA THR A 351 -17.70 -12.19 2.89
C THR A 351 -18.66 -13.10 2.16
N GLN A 352 -18.28 -14.37 2.05
CA GLN A 352 -19.06 -15.40 1.36
C GLN A 352 -19.20 -16.64 2.25
N THR A 353 -20.17 -17.49 1.94
CA THR A 353 -20.34 -18.79 2.59
C THR A 353 -19.64 -19.87 1.78
N TRP A 354 -18.56 -20.43 2.31
CA TRP A 354 -17.73 -21.42 1.64
C TRP A 354 -18.01 -22.81 2.20
N THR A 355 -18.10 -23.81 1.33
CA THR A 355 -18.30 -25.21 1.74
C THR A 355 -17.24 -26.09 1.09
N GLY A 356 -16.62 -26.96 1.88
CA GLY A 356 -15.59 -27.87 1.40
C GLY A 356 -14.97 -28.74 2.49
N VAL A 357 -13.91 -29.44 2.15
CA VAL A 357 -13.22 -30.37 3.06
C VAL A 357 -12.26 -29.60 3.96
N PRO A 358 -12.27 -29.78 5.30
CA PRO A 358 -11.29 -29.14 6.18
C PRO A 358 -9.86 -29.54 5.82
N LEU A 359 -8.93 -28.57 5.77
CA LEU A 359 -7.54 -28.83 5.35
C LEU A 359 -6.83 -29.84 6.26
N ARG A 360 -7.08 -29.75 7.58
CA ARG A 360 -6.55 -30.72 8.56
C ARG A 360 -6.95 -32.16 8.26
N ASP A 361 -8.16 -32.39 7.74
CA ASP A 361 -8.66 -33.75 7.48
C ASP A 361 -7.98 -34.33 6.22
N LEU A 362 -7.63 -33.48 5.25
CA LEU A 362 -6.76 -33.86 4.11
C LEU A 362 -5.34 -34.20 4.58
N GLY A 363 -4.81 -33.47 5.57
CA GLY A 363 -3.55 -33.80 6.23
C GLY A 363 -3.58 -35.19 6.87
N ARG A 364 -4.59 -35.50 7.67
CA ARG A 364 -4.78 -36.84 8.26
C ARG A 364 -4.90 -37.92 7.20
N LEU A 365 -5.60 -37.65 6.10
CA LEU A 365 -5.70 -38.57 4.97
C LEU A 365 -4.33 -38.87 4.35
N ALA A 366 -3.42 -37.89 4.29
CA ALA A 366 -2.04 -38.06 3.87
C ALA A 366 -1.09 -38.59 4.97
N GLY A 367 -1.62 -38.93 6.15
CA GLY A 367 -0.86 -39.46 7.29
C GLY A 367 -0.10 -38.40 8.09
N VAL A 368 -0.54 -37.14 8.06
CA VAL A 368 0.06 -36.02 8.83
C VAL A 368 -1.03 -35.38 9.70
N ASP A 369 -1.06 -35.74 10.99
CA ASP A 369 -2.07 -35.23 11.92
C ASP A 369 -1.78 -33.80 12.43
N ASP A 370 -0.50 -33.46 12.56
CA ASP A 370 -0.02 -32.16 13.05
C ASP A 370 0.99 -31.55 12.06
N PRO A 371 0.51 -30.91 10.99
CA PRO A 371 1.39 -30.35 9.96
C PRO A 371 2.10 -29.08 10.44
N SER A 372 3.42 -29.04 10.27
CA SER A 372 4.24 -27.83 10.45
C SER A 372 4.00 -26.82 9.32
N GLU A 373 3.76 -27.32 8.11
CA GLU A 373 3.55 -26.51 6.91
C GLU A 373 2.57 -27.20 5.96
N LEU A 374 1.83 -26.39 5.19
CA LEU A 374 1.09 -26.85 4.01
C LEU A 374 1.47 -26.02 2.78
N PHE A 375 2.19 -26.63 1.84
CA PHE A 375 2.41 -26.04 0.52
C PHE A 375 1.24 -26.34 -0.42
N VAL A 376 0.71 -25.30 -1.05
CA VAL A 376 -0.42 -25.33 -1.97
C VAL A 376 0.06 -24.91 -3.35
N LYS A 377 -0.22 -25.71 -4.38
CA LYS A 377 0.11 -25.41 -5.77
C LYS A 377 -1.14 -25.38 -6.64
N SER A 378 -1.31 -24.28 -7.38
CA SER A 378 -2.31 -24.13 -8.43
C SER A 378 -1.90 -24.86 -9.70
N ILE A 379 -2.87 -25.16 -10.56
CA ILE A 379 -2.66 -25.49 -11.97
C ILE A 379 -1.92 -24.32 -12.66
N GLN A 380 -2.23 -23.08 -12.28
CA GLN A 380 -1.62 -21.90 -12.86
C GLN A 380 -0.11 -21.87 -12.58
N ASP A 381 0.70 -21.86 -13.64
CA ASP A 381 2.15 -21.69 -13.50
C ASP A 381 2.52 -20.20 -13.44
N ALA A 382 2.54 -19.66 -12.22
CA ALA A 382 2.94 -18.30 -11.94
C ALA A 382 3.52 -18.18 -10.52
N VAL A 383 4.22 -17.08 -10.24
CA VAL A 383 4.78 -16.78 -8.91
C VAL A 383 3.69 -16.85 -7.82
N LEU A 384 2.53 -16.22 -8.06
CA LEU A 384 1.37 -16.25 -7.16
C LEU A 384 0.43 -17.46 -7.40
N GLY A 385 0.90 -18.47 -8.13
CA GLY A 385 0.19 -19.74 -8.34
C GLY A 385 0.46 -20.76 -7.23
N GLN A 386 1.08 -20.33 -6.13
CA GLN A 386 1.43 -21.17 -4.99
C GLN A 386 1.45 -20.34 -3.71
N ALA A 387 1.26 -21.01 -2.57
CA ALA A 387 1.39 -20.43 -1.24
C ALA A 387 1.76 -21.54 -0.25
N THR A 388 2.45 -21.19 0.82
CA THR A 388 2.69 -22.06 1.97
C THR A 388 1.98 -21.49 3.18
N LEU A 389 1.30 -22.36 3.92
CA LEU A 389 0.53 -22.02 5.11
C LEU A 389 1.23 -22.57 6.35
N ASN A 390 1.25 -21.79 7.44
CA ASN A 390 1.77 -22.24 8.72
C ASN A 390 0.84 -23.26 9.41
N THR A 391 1.27 -23.85 10.54
CA THR A 391 0.47 -24.79 11.34
C THR A 391 -0.87 -24.22 11.77
N ALA A 392 -0.91 -23.00 12.31
CA ALA A 392 -2.14 -22.39 12.82
C ALA A 392 -3.19 -22.21 11.71
N GLN A 393 -2.75 -21.81 10.51
CA GLN A 393 -3.58 -21.66 9.32
C GLN A 393 -4.05 -23.00 8.77
N THR A 394 -3.19 -24.01 8.77
CA THR A 394 -3.49 -25.34 8.24
C THR A 394 -4.45 -26.12 9.15
N THR A 395 -4.29 -25.98 10.46
CA THR A 395 -5.06 -26.72 11.48
C THR A 395 -6.33 -26.02 11.95
N ASP A 396 -6.53 -24.74 11.60
CA ASP A 396 -7.74 -23.98 11.93
C ASP A 396 -8.99 -24.74 11.43
N PRO A 397 -10.01 -24.96 12.28
CA PRO A 397 -11.22 -25.69 11.89
C PRO A 397 -12.03 -25.01 10.79
N ARG A 398 -11.76 -23.73 10.50
CA ARG A 398 -12.42 -22.95 9.46
C ARG A 398 -11.65 -22.97 8.14
N SER A 399 -10.44 -23.52 8.09
CA SER A 399 -9.65 -23.62 6.87
C SER A 399 -10.12 -24.75 5.98
N LEU A 400 -10.50 -24.43 4.75
CA LEU A 400 -11.16 -25.34 3.82
C LEU A 400 -10.39 -25.46 2.50
N LEU A 401 -10.41 -26.66 1.93
CA LEU A 401 -10.44 -26.83 0.49
C LEU A 401 -11.89 -26.69 0.03
N ALA A 402 -12.30 -25.47 -0.31
CA ALA A 402 -13.64 -25.13 -0.75
C ALA A 402 -13.93 -25.70 -2.15
N LEU A 403 -15.11 -26.30 -2.29
CA LEU A 403 -15.66 -26.83 -3.56
C LEU A 403 -16.89 -26.04 -4.02
N GLN A 404 -17.52 -25.33 -3.07
CA GLN A 404 -18.75 -24.57 -3.25
C GLN A 404 -18.67 -23.21 -2.56
N VAL A 405 -19.42 -22.25 -3.11
CA VAL A 405 -19.63 -20.92 -2.54
C VAL A 405 -21.12 -20.56 -2.65
N ASN A 406 -21.67 -20.03 -1.56
CA ASN A 406 -23.08 -19.62 -1.44
C ASN A 406 -24.07 -20.71 -1.89
N GLY A 407 -23.80 -21.96 -1.52
CA GLY A 407 -24.65 -23.11 -1.83
C GLY A 407 -24.57 -23.61 -3.28
N ALA A 408 -23.65 -23.09 -4.10
CA ALA A 408 -23.43 -23.54 -5.47
C ALA A 408 -21.98 -23.92 -5.72
N ASP A 409 -21.72 -24.69 -6.77
CA ASP A 409 -20.36 -24.98 -7.20
C ASP A 409 -19.57 -23.69 -7.50
N LEU A 410 -18.27 -23.72 -7.21
CA LEU A 410 -17.38 -22.65 -7.62
C LEU A 410 -17.49 -22.44 -9.14
N SER A 411 -17.53 -21.19 -9.57
CA SER A 411 -17.31 -20.84 -10.97
C SER A 411 -15.84 -21.01 -11.34
N PRO A 412 -15.49 -21.13 -12.63
CA PRO A 412 -14.10 -21.14 -13.07
C PRO A 412 -13.30 -19.95 -12.53
N ASN A 413 -13.90 -18.74 -12.47
CA ASN A 413 -13.22 -17.54 -11.99
C ASN A 413 -12.94 -17.55 -10.48
N HIS A 414 -13.74 -18.30 -9.72
CA HIS A 414 -13.59 -18.47 -8.27
C HIS A 414 -12.81 -19.73 -7.88
N GLY A 415 -12.27 -20.46 -8.85
CA GLY A 415 -11.31 -21.53 -8.61
C GLY A 415 -11.86 -22.94 -8.77
N TYR A 416 -12.97 -23.14 -9.47
CA TYR A 416 -13.42 -24.49 -9.85
C TYR A 416 -12.25 -25.32 -10.41
N PRO A 417 -12.02 -26.56 -9.96
CA PRO A 417 -12.93 -27.39 -9.15
C PRO A 417 -12.77 -27.23 -7.64
N ALA A 418 -11.66 -26.65 -7.18
CA ALA A 418 -11.32 -26.52 -5.76
C ALA A 418 -10.39 -25.32 -5.50
N ARG A 419 -10.61 -24.67 -4.35
CA ARG A 419 -9.86 -23.50 -3.88
C ARG A 419 -9.55 -23.61 -2.40
N VAL A 420 -8.39 -23.11 -1.97
CA VAL A 420 -8.09 -22.92 -0.54
C VAL A 420 -8.78 -21.65 -0.02
N ILE A 421 -9.47 -21.76 1.11
CA ILE A 421 -10.00 -20.63 1.88
C ILE A 421 -9.52 -20.75 3.33
N VAL A 422 -8.78 -19.75 3.81
CA VAL A 422 -8.23 -19.68 5.17
C VAL A 422 -8.57 -18.32 5.78
N PRO A 423 -9.02 -18.26 7.06
CA PRO A 423 -9.29 -17.00 7.74
C PRO A 423 -8.06 -16.11 7.82
N ALA A 424 -8.25 -14.79 7.76
CA ALA A 424 -7.21 -13.79 7.94
C ALA A 424 -6.08 -13.78 6.89
N LEU A 425 -6.14 -14.57 5.81
CA LEU A 425 -5.06 -14.57 4.81
C LEU A 425 -5.23 -13.48 3.74
N PRO A 426 -4.12 -13.02 3.13
CA PRO A 426 -4.17 -12.35 1.86
C PRO A 426 -4.91 -13.18 0.82
N GLY A 427 -5.75 -12.54 0.01
CA GLY A 427 -6.56 -13.21 -1.02
C GLY A 427 -5.72 -13.93 -2.07
N VAL A 428 -4.45 -13.53 -2.25
CA VAL A 428 -3.49 -14.22 -3.12
C VAL A 428 -3.07 -15.60 -2.59
N HIS A 429 -3.10 -15.84 -1.28
CA HIS A 429 -2.77 -17.14 -0.67
C HIS A 429 -3.98 -18.07 -0.55
N ASN A 430 -5.19 -17.53 -0.79
CA ASN A 430 -6.43 -18.29 -0.96
C ASN A 430 -6.50 -18.90 -2.37
N THR A 431 -5.54 -19.80 -2.62
CA THR A 431 -5.15 -20.32 -3.93
C THR A 431 -6.33 -20.95 -4.69
N LYS A 432 -6.47 -20.57 -5.97
CA LYS A 432 -7.48 -21.11 -6.88
C LYS A 432 -6.94 -22.25 -7.73
N TRP A 433 -7.84 -23.07 -8.28
CA TRP A 433 -7.50 -24.14 -9.22
C TRP A 433 -6.43 -25.04 -8.61
N VAL A 434 -6.66 -25.48 -7.37
CA VAL A 434 -5.67 -26.24 -6.62
C VAL A 434 -5.38 -27.54 -7.37
N LYS A 435 -4.11 -27.85 -7.54
CA LYS A 435 -3.64 -29.10 -8.17
C LYS A 435 -3.01 -30.02 -7.13
N ARG A 436 -2.28 -29.45 -6.18
CA ARG A 436 -1.46 -30.23 -5.24
C ARG A 436 -1.38 -29.56 -3.88
N LEU A 437 -1.43 -30.40 -2.84
CA LEU A 437 -1.24 -30.08 -1.44
C LEU A 437 -0.08 -30.93 -0.93
N VAL A 438 0.89 -30.31 -0.25
CA VAL A 438 2.02 -31.01 0.36
C VAL A 438 2.08 -30.65 1.84
N PHE A 439 1.68 -31.60 2.68
CA PHE A 439 1.73 -31.50 4.12
C PHE A 439 3.11 -31.95 4.60
N ARG A 440 3.74 -31.14 5.44
CA ARG A 440 4.99 -31.50 6.12
C ARG A 440 4.71 -31.72 7.59
N ALA A 441 5.27 -32.80 8.14
CA ALA A 441 5.27 -33.02 9.59
C ALA A 441 6.35 -32.13 10.24
N ALA A 442 6.18 -31.85 11.53
CA ALA A 442 7.16 -31.14 12.34
C ALA A 442 8.50 -31.88 12.46
#